data_AF-A0A9D5ZCD8-F1
#
_entry.id   AF-A0A9D5ZCD8-F1
#
_cell.length_a   1.000
_cell.length_b   1.000
_cell.length_c   1.000
_cell.angle_alpha   90.00
_cell.angle_beta   90.00
_cell.angle_gamma   90.00
#
_symmetry.space_group_name_H-M   'P 1'
#
loop_
_entity.id
_entity.type
_entity.pdbx_description
1 polymer ?
#
loop_
_entity_poly.entity_id
_entity_poly.type
_entity_poly.pdbx_seq_one_letter_code
_entity_poly.pdbx_strand_id
1 'polypeptide(L)'
;MELPLERGLSLVLKGQFQRQFAEEAIGGNPRVEEPKGHTYECHREEVERLCRDFVPGNQKNCLNPEGLFKLFEGLGHWVTNSNYDLNSFNALAETIIFHRVHLVANKGPLMDKFVATQKAQRERLTVVSRETQDLFYRLNFRRLSLEEEVGDVMLEREQLFLRLGRLQQKWMREFGDAYILLVAARKDLLKAEKKLSLKTFAPDLTQGELERQVKEGLGQAEEKLKSVTEEMNIARMMGLPGIEALAPFKLEAVNTKKLDEYKNECKKVLREIDNRTHSDKTMHEKKFTQEQKNKLRVYFEEAQSLKKRLDKYSGFDTLPDVVSLHKLQNTLALVNSLWESAGVDFDEVTMVIRGQTLEEQLSWLQQEVERLEERISVIRDEIRSLWEHPDTTDRIANLANDEAKQDTHRQLAARLAETQEKLVRREEELAQLMGEDPGDEHEDDGADRRPVFPPPAPEYREALS
;
A
#
# COMPACT_ATOMS: atom_id res chain seq x y z
N MET A 1 49.52 -3.02 5.42
CA MET A 1 48.42 -2.49 4.58
C MET A 1 47.26 -2.26 5.53
N GLU A 2 47.02 -1.01 5.91
CA GLU A 2 45.97 -0.66 6.88
C GLU A 2 44.60 -0.86 6.24
N LEU A 3 43.69 -1.50 6.98
CA LEU A 3 42.30 -1.69 6.56
C LEU A 3 41.59 -0.33 6.62
N PRO A 4 40.93 0.16 5.55
CA PRO A 4 40.17 1.41 5.59
C PRO A 4 39.10 1.37 6.68
N LEU A 5 38.86 2.51 7.36
CA LEU A 5 37.87 2.62 8.44
C LEU A 5 36.50 2.13 7.99
N GLU A 6 36.08 2.43 6.76
CA GLU A 6 34.79 2.06 6.20
C GLU A 6 34.63 0.53 6.16
N ARG A 7 35.70 -0.21 5.82
CA ARG A 7 35.73 -1.67 5.86
C ARG A 7 35.76 -2.21 7.29
N GLY A 8 36.53 -1.57 8.16
CA GLY A 8 36.58 -1.92 9.58
C GLY A 8 35.22 -1.78 10.24
N LEU A 9 34.56 -0.63 10.05
CA LEU A 9 33.23 -0.32 10.54
C LEU A 9 32.19 -1.27 9.95
N SER A 10 32.24 -1.53 8.63
CA SER A 10 31.38 -2.53 7.99
C SER A 10 31.52 -3.92 8.62
N LEU A 11 32.74 -4.37 8.94
CA LEU A 11 32.97 -5.66 9.59
C LEU A 11 32.45 -5.68 11.03
N VAL A 12 32.66 -4.61 11.79
CA VAL A 12 32.15 -4.52 13.16
C VAL A 12 30.63 -4.49 13.17
N LEU A 13 30.00 -3.74 12.27
CA LEU A 13 28.55 -3.71 12.09
C LEU A 13 28.02 -5.08 11.65
N LYS A 14 28.72 -5.78 10.75
CA LYS A 14 28.41 -7.17 10.38
C LYS A 14 28.50 -8.12 11.58
N GLY A 15 29.50 -7.95 12.44
CA GLY A 15 29.65 -8.73 13.67
C GLY A 15 28.55 -8.43 14.70
N GLN A 16 28.17 -7.16 14.86
CA GLN A 16 27.02 -6.78 15.70
C GLN A 16 25.71 -7.32 15.14
N PHE A 17 25.53 -7.26 13.82
CA PHE A 17 24.40 -7.87 13.11
C PHE A 17 24.31 -9.37 13.41
N GLN A 18 25.40 -10.10 13.21
CA GLN A 18 25.46 -11.54 13.49
C GLN A 18 25.17 -11.85 14.96
N ARG A 19 25.65 -11.03 15.90
CA ARG A 19 25.35 -11.20 17.34
C ARG A 19 23.89 -10.90 17.66
N GLN A 20 23.34 -9.84 17.08
CA GLN A 20 21.95 -9.45 17.30
C GLN A 20 20.98 -10.56 16.89
N PHE A 21 21.32 -11.30 15.83
CA PHE A 21 20.49 -12.37 15.28
C PHE A 21 21.06 -13.78 15.52
N ALA A 22 22.06 -13.92 16.41
CA ALA A 22 22.68 -15.22 16.70
C ALA A 22 21.69 -16.22 17.31
N GLU A 23 20.76 -15.76 18.16
CA GLU A 23 19.74 -16.60 18.81
C GLU A 23 18.56 -16.95 17.87
N GLU A 24 18.29 -16.11 16.86
CA GLU A 24 17.26 -16.37 15.84
C GLU A 24 17.77 -17.30 14.73
N ALA A 25 19.08 -17.27 14.43
CA ALA A 25 19.73 -18.16 13.48
C ALA A 25 20.09 -19.54 14.06
N ILE A 26 20.22 -19.65 15.38
CA ILE A 26 20.56 -20.90 16.09
C ILE A 26 19.42 -21.19 17.05
N GLY A 27 18.38 -21.89 16.57
CA GLY A 27 17.17 -22.18 17.36
C GLY A 27 17.45 -22.55 18.82
N GLY A 28 17.29 -21.58 19.71
CA GLY A 28 17.03 -21.73 21.13
C GLY A 28 17.97 -22.60 21.98
N ASN A 29 19.27 -22.72 21.70
CA ASN A 29 20.18 -23.39 22.66
C ASN A 29 21.58 -22.74 22.75
N PRO A 30 21.95 -22.09 23.87
CA PRO A 30 23.19 -21.30 23.99
C PRO A 30 24.43 -22.15 24.32
N ARG A 31 24.43 -23.44 23.99
CA ARG A 31 25.55 -24.37 24.24
C ARG A 31 25.85 -25.19 23.00
N VAL A 32 26.44 -24.56 21.99
CA VAL A 32 27.22 -25.29 20.99
C VAL A 32 28.51 -24.51 20.77
N GLU A 33 29.61 -25.23 20.90
CA GLU A 33 30.98 -24.79 20.72
C GLU A 33 31.17 -24.05 19.39
N GLU A 34 32.13 -23.13 19.38
CA GLU A 34 32.53 -22.28 18.25
C GLU A 34 32.29 -22.95 16.87
N PRO A 35 31.43 -22.39 16.01
CA PRO A 35 31.20 -22.97 14.71
C PRO A 35 32.40 -22.67 13.83
N LYS A 36 33.24 -23.69 13.63
CA LYS A 36 34.20 -23.77 12.54
C LYS A 36 33.45 -23.64 11.21
N GLY A 37 33.53 -22.47 10.59
CA GLY A 37 33.43 -22.32 9.14
C GLY A 37 32.11 -22.72 8.47
N HIS A 38 30.97 -22.74 9.16
CA HIS A 38 29.68 -22.89 8.50
C HIS A 38 29.23 -21.55 7.93
N THR A 39 29.35 -21.41 6.61
CA THR A 39 28.53 -20.48 5.83
C THR A 39 27.08 -20.70 6.19
N TYR A 40 26.45 -19.71 6.80
CA TYR A 40 25.01 -19.67 7.01
C TYR A 40 24.32 -19.87 5.65
N GLU A 41 23.75 -21.04 5.40
CA GLU A 41 22.70 -21.21 4.38
C GLU A 41 21.41 -20.63 4.97
N CYS A 42 21.43 -19.32 5.23
CA CYS A 42 20.22 -18.59 5.55
C CYS A 42 19.61 -18.19 4.21
N HIS A 43 18.36 -18.59 3.96
CA HIS A 43 17.65 -18.22 2.75
C HIS A 43 17.72 -16.70 2.54
N ARG A 44 17.96 -16.24 1.31
CA ARG A 44 18.12 -14.82 0.97
C ARG A 44 17.02 -13.95 1.61
N GLU A 45 15.79 -14.44 1.63
CA GLU A 45 14.62 -13.79 2.23
C GLU A 45 14.72 -13.62 3.76
N GLU A 46 15.34 -14.58 4.44
CA GLU A 46 15.51 -14.57 5.90
C GLU A 46 16.68 -13.66 6.32
N VAL A 47 17.77 -13.65 5.55
CA VAL A 47 18.82 -12.63 5.69
C VAL A 47 18.24 -11.24 5.44
N GLU A 48 17.45 -11.08 4.39
CA GLU A 48 16.77 -9.82 4.09
C GLU A 48 15.80 -9.39 5.19
N ARG A 49 15.15 -10.31 5.91
CA ARG A 49 14.35 -10.03 7.11
C ARG A 49 15.22 -9.51 8.25
N LEU A 50 16.25 -10.26 8.63
CA LEU A 50 17.12 -9.91 9.77
C LEU A 50 17.81 -8.55 9.55
N CYS A 51 18.25 -8.27 8.31
CA CYS A 51 18.86 -6.98 7.95
C CYS A 51 17.93 -5.79 8.08
N ARG A 52 16.61 -6.02 8.05
CA ARG A 52 15.63 -4.97 8.31
C ARG A 52 15.70 -4.56 9.78
N ASP A 53 15.86 -5.48 10.72
CA ASP A 53 15.68 -5.19 12.16
C ASP A 53 16.96 -4.79 12.89
N PHE A 54 18.05 -4.60 12.14
CA PHE A 54 19.34 -4.24 12.69
C PHE A 54 19.38 -2.77 13.11
N VAL A 55 19.50 -2.54 14.42
CA VAL A 55 19.70 -1.21 15.01
C VAL A 55 20.85 -1.33 16.01
N PRO A 56 22.03 -0.74 15.71
CA PRO A 56 23.16 -0.81 16.62
C PRO A 56 22.79 -0.21 17.98
N GLY A 57 23.03 -0.97 19.05
CA GLY A 57 22.73 -0.55 20.43
C GLY A 57 21.40 -1.04 21.00
N ASN A 58 20.52 -1.68 20.21
CA ASN A 58 19.23 -2.18 20.72
C ASN A 58 19.32 -3.44 21.59
N GLN A 59 20.48 -4.12 21.63
CA GLN A 59 20.73 -5.27 22.51
C GLN A 59 21.87 -5.01 23.49
N LYS A 60 21.84 -5.71 24.63
CA LYS A 60 22.79 -5.58 25.74
C LYS A 60 24.27 -5.75 25.35
N ASN A 61 24.56 -6.35 24.19
CA ASN A 61 25.91 -6.62 23.67
C ASN A 61 26.21 -5.98 22.30
N CYS A 62 25.36 -5.04 21.83
CA CYS A 62 25.60 -4.24 20.64
C CYS A 62 25.93 -2.80 21.05
N LEU A 63 26.87 -2.15 20.36
CA LEU A 63 27.22 -0.75 20.64
C LEU A 63 26.39 0.16 19.74
N ASN A 64 25.84 1.22 20.32
CA ASN A 64 25.25 2.32 19.57
C ASN A 64 26.36 3.08 18.78
N PRO A 65 26.01 4.00 17.85
CA PRO A 65 26.99 4.75 17.06
C PRO A 65 28.05 5.49 17.88
N GLU A 66 27.67 6.10 19.01
CA GLU A 66 28.63 6.74 19.93
C GLU A 66 29.57 5.75 20.61
N GLY A 67 29.07 4.57 20.99
CA GLY A 67 29.87 3.48 21.56
C GLY A 67 30.83 2.89 20.53
N LEU A 68 30.39 2.79 19.27
CA LEU A 68 31.24 2.43 18.13
C LEU A 68 32.34 3.48 17.91
N PHE A 69 32.00 4.78 17.94
CA PHE A 69 32.99 5.85 17.80
C PHE A 69 34.07 5.73 18.88
N LYS A 70 33.67 5.59 20.16
CA LYS A 70 34.60 5.42 21.29
C LYS A 70 35.46 4.16 21.16
N LEU A 71 34.90 3.05 20.67
CA LEU A 71 35.64 1.81 20.44
C LEU A 71 36.75 2.02 19.40
N PHE A 72 36.43 2.60 18.25
CA PHE A 72 37.40 2.82 17.19
C PHE A 72 38.44 3.90 17.56
N GLU A 73 38.06 4.89 18.36
CA GLU A 73 39.00 5.84 18.97
C GLU A 73 39.95 5.16 19.97
N GLY A 74 39.45 4.23 20.78
CA GLY A 74 40.26 3.43 21.70
C GLY A 74 41.23 2.47 20.99
N LEU A 75 40.95 2.12 19.74
CA LEU A 75 41.81 1.27 18.88
C LEU A 75 42.82 2.11 18.09
N GLY A 76 43.51 3.02 18.77
CA GLY A 76 44.58 3.83 18.20
C GLY A 76 44.08 5.00 17.35
N HIS A 77 43.00 5.66 17.77
CA HIS A 77 42.43 6.85 17.13
C HIS A 77 42.03 6.62 15.68
N TRP A 78 41.50 5.44 15.34
CA TRP A 78 41.26 5.03 13.97
C TRP A 78 40.24 5.93 13.23
N VAL A 79 39.28 6.51 13.97
CA VAL A 79 38.27 7.42 13.42
C VAL A 79 38.89 8.77 13.11
N THR A 80 39.57 9.37 14.08
CA THR A 80 40.24 10.68 13.95
C THR A 80 41.39 10.63 12.94
N ASN A 81 42.19 9.56 12.93
CA ASN A 81 43.25 9.34 11.94
C ASN A 81 42.71 9.18 10.51
N SER A 82 41.45 8.78 10.38
CA SER A 82 40.73 8.70 9.11
C SER A 82 39.96 9.99 8.78
N ASN A 83 40.19 11.08 9.53
CA ASN A 83 39.55 12.39 9.40
C ASN A 83 38.02 12.35 9.58
N TYR A 84 37.53 11.52 10.50
CA TYR A 84 36.14 11.55 10.94
C TYR A 84 36.03 12.16 12.33
N ASP A 85 35.03 13.00 12.51
CA ASP A 85 34.49 13.39 13.81
C ASP A 85 33.25 12.55 14.14
N LEU A 86 32.65 12.78 15.31
CA LEU A 86 31.50 11.99 15.75
C LEU A 86 30.30 12.07 14.78
N ASN A 87 30.03 13.26 14.23
CA ASN A 87 28.88 13.47 13.34
C ASN A 87 29.07 12.76 11.99
N SER A 88 30.25 12.93 11.39
CA SER A 88 30.60 12.28 10.13
C SER A 88 30.72 10.76 10.28
N PHE A 89 31.19 10.28 11.44
CA PHE A 89 31.22 8.85 11.75
C PHE A 89 29.80 8.26 11.90
N ASN A 90 28.91 8.96 12.59
CA ASN A 90 27.52 8.54 12.73
C ASN A 90 26.82 8.47 11.37
N ALA A 91 27.00 9.50 10.53
CA ALA A 91 26.47 9.51 9.17
C ALA A 91 27.01 8.35 8.32
N LEU A 92 28.30 8.00 8.47
CA LEU A 92 28.88 6.83 7.81
C LEU A 92 28.25 5.53 8.29
N ALA A 93 28.08 5.36 9.62
CA ALA A 93 27.46 4.18 10.20
C ALA A 93 26.02 4.01 9.71
N GLU A 94 25.22 5.07 9.76
CA GLU A 94 23.84 5.09 9.25
C GLU A 94 23.80 4.78 7.75
N THR A 95 24.69 5.35 6.96
CA THR A 95 24.77 5.06 5.53
C THR A 95 25.09 3.57 5.28
N ILE A 96 26.00 2.97 6.05
CA ILE A 96 26.36 1.53 5.94
C ILE A 96 25.20 0.62 6.35
N ILE A 97 24.40 1.03 7.34
CA ILE A 97 23.24 0.26 7.82
C ILE A 97 22.09 0.38 6.83
N PHE A 98 21.72 1.63 6.50
CA PHE A 98 20.62 1.97 5.61
C PHE A 98 20.77 1.29 4.25
N HIS A 99 21.95 1.39 3.65
CA HIS A 99 22.22 0.77 2.33
C HIS A 99 22.81 -0.64 2.44
N ARG A 100 22.78 -1.26 3.62
CA ARG A 100 23.19 -2.66 3.84
C ARG A 100 24.61 -3.02 3.39
N VAL A 101 25.50 -2.02 3.36
CA VAL A 101 26.91 -2.20 2.99
C VAL A 101 27.62 -3.19 3.93
N HIS A 102 27.16 -3.33 5.17
CA HIS A 102 27.68 -4.30 6.12
C HIS A 102 27.49 -5.77 5.71
N LEU A 103 26.63 -6.07 4.73
CA LEU A 103 26.35 -7.44 4.28
C LEU A 103 27.18 -7.85 3.06
N VAL A 104 27.59 -6.89 2.23
CA VAL A 104 28.36 -7.20 1.03
C VAL A 104 29.72 -7.79 1.37
N ALA A 105 30.30 -8.50 0.41
CA ALA A 105 31.65 -9.04 0.57
C ALA A 105 32.64 -7.89 0.82
N ASN A 106 33.36 -7.96 1.94
CA ASN A 106 34.30 -6.91 2.34
C ASN A 106 35.46 -6.72 1.35
N LYS A 107 35.69 -7.69 0.46
CA LYS A 107 36.61 -7.62 -0.68
C LYS A 107 35.84 -7.89 -1.97
N GLY A 108 34.95 -6.98 -2.33
CA GLY A 108 34.11 -7.08 -3.52
C GLY A 108 33.85 -5.72 -4.16
N PRO A 109 33.36 -5.69 -5.41
CA PRO A 109 33.25 -4.47 -6.21
C PRO A 109 32.35 -3.40 -5.57
N LEU A 110 31.26 -3.81 -4.92
CA LEU A 110 30.35 -2.90 -4.22
C LEU A 110 31.02 -2.21 -3.00
N MET A 111 31.77 -2.97 -2.20
CA MET A 111 32.53 -2.41 -1.08
C MET A 111 33.66 -1.49 -1.57
N ASP A 112 34.35 -1.88 -2.65
CA ASP A 112 35.41 -1.06 -3.24
C ASP A 112 34.87 0.29 -3.73
N LYS A 113 33.71 0.27 -4.41
CA LYS A 113 33.02 1.47 -4.89
C LYS A 113 32.50 2.34 -3.73
N PHE A 114 31.94 1.73 -2.69
CA PHE A 114 31.49 2.44 -1.49
C PHE A 114 32.67 3.16 -0.81
N VAL A 115 33.77 2.46 -0.55
CA VAL A 115 34.98 3.04 0.06
C VAL A 115 35.52 4.18 -0.82
N ALA A 116 35.59 3.99 -2.14
CA ALA A 116 36.03 5.04 -3.06
C ALA A 116 35.12 6.28 -3.01
N THR A 117 33.80 6.07 -2.96
CA THR A 117 32.80 7.13 -2.87
C THR A 117 32.94 7.92 -1.57
N GLN A 118 33.01 7.22 -0.43
CA GLN A 118 33.17 7.85 0.88
C GLN A 118 34.50 8.61 0.99
N LYS A 119 35.58 8.05 0.43
CA LYS A 119 36.87 8.72 0.39
C LYS A 119 36.84 9.99 -0.46
N ALA A 120 36.29 9.92 -1.68
CA ALA A 120 36.16 11.08 -2.57
C ALA A 120 35.28 12.17 -1.94
N GLN A 121 34.18 11.78 -1.29
CA GLN A 121 33.31 12.70 -0.55
C GLN A 121 34.05 13.36 0.60
N ARG A 122 34.82 12.60 1.39
CA ARG A 122 35.62 13.13 2.51
C ARG A 122 36.69 14.11 2.01
N GLU A 123 37.42 13.76 0.95
CA GLU A 123 38.42 14.65 0.34
C GLU A 123 37.80 16.00 -0.04
N ARG A 124 36.60 16.00 -0.65
CA ARG A 124 35.85 17.24 -0.97
C ARG A 124 35.42 18.01 0.28
N LEU A 125 35.03 17.31 1.34
CA LEU A 125 34.59 17.94 2.59
C LEU A 125 35.76 18.53 3.39
N THR A 126 36.95 17.94 3.33
CA THR A 126 38.12 18.42 4.10
C THR A 126 38.64 19.80 3.68
N VAL A 127 38.36 20.24 2.46
CA VAL A 127 38.84 21.53 1.91
C VAL A 127 37.87 22.68 2.11
N VAL A 128 36.68 22.43 2.68
CA VAL A 128 35.65 23.46 2.91
C VAL A 128 35.50 23.80 4.39
N SER A 129 34.81 24.90 4.69
CA SER A 129 34.58 25.35 6.07
C SER A 129 33.78 24.31 6.86
N ARG A 130 33.97 24.32 8.19
CA ARG A 130 33.22 23.44 9.10
C ARG A 130 31.71 23.64 8.99
N GLU A 131 31.25 24.88 8.77
CA GLU A 131 29.84 25.20 8.57
C GLU A 131 29.27 24.49 7.33
N THR A 132 30.03 24.43 6.24
CA THR A 132 29.63 23.72 5.01
C THR A 132 29.62 22.20 5.22
N GLN A 133 30.59 21.66 5.97
CA GLN A 133 30.60 20.24 6.34
C GLN A 133 29.38 19.88 7.19
N ASP A 134 29.08 20.68 8.21
CA ASP A 134 27.94 20.50 9.09
C ASP A 134 26.61 20.62 8.32
N LEU A 135 26.51 21.52 7.35
CA LEU A 135 25.35 21.62 6.46
C LEU A 135 25.16 20.34 5.65
N PHE A 136 26.23 19.81 5.04
CA PHE A 136 26.17 18.58 4.26
C PHE A 136 25.66 17.40 5.09
N TYR A 137 26.25 17.17 6.27
CA TYR A 137 25.84 16.06 7.12
C TYR A 137 24.41 16.21 7.66
N ARG A 138 23.99 17.43 8.02
CA ARG A 138 22.60 17.70 8.42
C ARG A 138 21.61 17.39 7.32
N LEU A 139 21.89 17.81 6.07
CA LEU A 139 21.03 17.53 4.94
C LEU A 139 20.98 16.04 4.60
N ASN A 140 22.11 15.33 4.65
CA ASN A 140 22.12 13.89 4.40
C ASN A 140 21.37 13.11 5.49
N PHE A 141 21.52 13.48 6.76
CA PHE A 141 20.74 12.91 7.86
C PHE A 141 19.24 13.18 7.67
N ARG A 142 18.87 14.42 7.33
CA ARG A 142 17.48 14.79 7.05
C ARG A 142 16.91 13.98 5.90
N ARG A 143 17.68 13.79 4.81
CA ARG A 143 17.28 12.94 3.67
C ARG A 143 16.98 11.51 4.12
N LEU A 144 17.89 10.87 4.86
CA LEU A 144 17.71 9.49 5.34
C LEU A 144 16.48 9.36 6.27
N SER A 145 16.30 10.33 7.17
CA SER A 145 15.13 10.39 8.06
C SER A 145 13.82 10.57 7.28
N LEU A 146 13.80 11.43 6.26
CA LEU A 146 12.63 11.62 5.40
C LEU A 146 12.34 10.38 4.54
N GLU A 147 13.36 9.67 4.05
CA GLU A 147 13.17 8.40 3.35
C GLU A 147 12.53 7.34 4.25
N GLU A 148 12.79 7.36 5.56
CA GLU A 148 12.06 6.54 6.54
C GLU A 148 10.63 7.01 6.76
N GLU A 149 10.42 8.32 6.95
CA GLU A 149 9.10 8.93 7.13
C GLU A 149 8.17 8.67 5.94
N VAL A 150 8.68 8.69 4.70
CA VAL A 150 7.93 8.28 3.50
C VAL A 150 7.37 6.87 3.66
N GLY A 151 8.19 5.93 4.16
CA GLY A 151 7.73 4.56 4.41
C GLY A 151 6.64 4.47 5.47
N ASP A 152 6.75 5.29 6.51
CA ASP A 152 5.76 5.35 7.59
C ASP A 152 4.40 5.85 7.09
N VAL A 153 4.37 6.97 6.37
CA VAL A 153 3.11 7.53 5.84
C VAL A 153 2.51 6.64 4.75
N MET A 154 3.33 5.96 3.95
CA MET A 154 2.84 4.96 2.99
C MET A 154 2.16 3.80 3.72
N LEU A 155 2.75 3.25 4.79
CA LEU A 155 2.09 2.20 5.57
C LEU A 155 0.77 2.69 6.19
N GLU A 156 0.75 3.91 6.73
CA GLU A 156 -0.45 4.51 7.30
C GLU A 156 -1.59 4.58 6.27
N ARG A 157 -1.28 5.04 5.05
CA ARG A 157 -2.23 5.08 3.94
C ARG A 157 -2.78 3.69 3.61
N GLU A 158 -1.91 2.68 3.50
CA GLU A 158 -2.36 1.32 3.20
C GLU A 158 -3.24 0.75 4.33
N GLN A 159 -2.89 1.01 5.60
CA GLN A 159 -3.73 0.63 6.74
C GLN A 159 -5.10 1.32 6.70
N LEU A 160 -5.16 2.59 6.28
CA LEU A 160 -6.43 3.30 6.11
C LEU A 160 -7.31 2.61 5.06
N PHE A 161 -6.77 2.25 3.90
CA PHE A 161 -7.54 1.52 2.89
C PHE A 161 -8.13 0.20 3.41
N LEU A 162 -7.40 -0.54 4.24
CA LEU A 162 -7.92 -1.76 4.87
C LEU A 162 -9.10 -1.45 5.82
N ARG A 163 -9.00 -0.39 6.62
CA ARG A 163 -10.07 0.06 7.52
C ARG A 163 -11.31 0.50 6.73
N LEU A 164 -11.13 1.25 5.65
CA LEU A 164 -12.22 1.67 4.75
C LEU A 164 -12.87 0.48 4.06
N GLY A 165 -12.10 -0.52 3.62
CA GLY A 165 -12.63 -1.76 3.06
C GLY A 165 -13.49 -2.53 4.07
N ARG A 166 -13.09 -2.58 5.34
CA ARG A 166 -13.94 -3.17 6.38
C ARG A 166 -15.18 -2.39 6.68
N LEU A 167 -15.08 -1.06 6.72
CA LEU A 167 -16.23 -0.20 6.90
C LEU A 167 -17.25 -0.47 5.79
N GLN A 168 -16.80 -0.55 4.54
CA GLN A 168 -17.62 -0.93 3.39
C GLN A 168 -18.24 -2.33 3.56
N GLN A 169 -17.46 -3.34 3.96
CA GLN A 169 -17.99 -4.69 4.18
C GLN A 169 -19.00 -4.77 5.33
N LYS A 170 -18.82 -4.01 6.40
CA LYS A 170 -19.80 -3.91 7.50
C LYS A 170 -21.08 -3.25 7.00
N TRP A 171 -20.94 -2.16 6.25
CA TRP A 171 -22.07 -1.44 5.68
C TRP A 171 -22.85 -2.32 4.70
N MET A 172 -22.16 -3.06 3.82
CA MET A 172 -22.80 -3.99 2.87
C MET A 172 -23.46 -5.19 3.56
N ARG A 173 -22.93 -5.67 4.70
CA ARG A 173 -23.61 -6.70 5.49
C ARG A 173 -24.89 -6.20 6.12
N GLU A 174 -24.88 -4.97 6.64
CA GLU A 174 -26.02 -4.39 7.33
C GLU A 174 -27.11 -3.92 6.35
N PHE A 175 -26.73 -3.22 5.28
CA PHE A 175 -27.65 -2.50 4.40
C PHE A 175 -27.70 -3.02 2.96
N GLY A 176 -26.86 -3.99 2.61
CA GLY A 176 -26.65 -4.42 1.23
C GLY A 176 -27.92 -4.88 0.52
N ASP A 177 -28.79 -5.63 1.20
CA ASP A 177 -30.04 -6.15 0.61
C ASP A 177 -30.95 -5.00 0.17
N ALA A 178 -31.21 -4.06 1.09
CA ALA A 178 -32.02 -2.87 0.81
C ALA A 178 -31.37 -1.97 -0.26
N TYR A 179 -30.04 -1.86 -0.24
CA TYR A 179 -29.31 -1.06 -1.22
C TYR A 179 -29.35 -1.67 -2.63
N ILE A 180 -29.21 -2.99 -2.77
CA ILE A 180 -29.35 -3.69 -4.06
C ILE A 180 -30.73 -3.46 -4.64
N LEU A 181 -31.79 -3.59 -3.83
CA LEU A 181 -33.16 -3.33 -4.27
C LEU A 181 -33.32 -1.90 -4.79
N LEU A 182 -32.76 -0.91 -4.08
CA LEU A 182 -32.76 0.48 -4.51
C LEU A 182 -32.00 0.69 -5.83
N VAL A 183 -30.82 0.09 -5.99
CA VAL A 183 -30.02 0.20 -7.22
C VAL A 183 -30.74 -0.47 -8.41
N ALA A 184 -31.37 -1.62 -8.19
CA ALA A 184 -32.18 -2.30 -9.20
C ALA A 184 -33.37 -1.42 -9.63
N ALA A 185 -34.14 -0.89 -8.68
CA ALA A 185 -35.28 0.00 -8.98
C ALA A 185 -34.84 1.27 -9.73
N ARG A 186 -33.67 1.85 -9.40
CA ARG A 186 -33.13 3.01 -10.13
C ARG A 186 -32.73 2.68 -11.56
N LYS A 187 -32.16 1.50 -11.80
CA LYS A 187 -31.85 1.01 -13.15
C LYS A 187 -33.13 0.87 -13.97
N ASP A 188 -34.18 0.31 -13.37
CA ASP A 188 -35.46 0.12 -14.05
C ASP A 188 -36.16 1.46 -14.33
N LEU A 189 -36.11 2.41 -13.39
CA LEU A 189 -36.57 3.78 -13.63
C LEU A 189 -35.81 4.44 -14.78
N LEU A 190 -34.47 4.34 -14.81
CA LEU A 190 -33.66 4.88 -15.90
C LEU A 190 -34.02 4.23 -17.24
N LYS A 191 -34.31 2.93 -17.26
CA LYS A 191 -34.79 2.22 -18.45
C LYS A 191 -36.11 2.82 -18.93
N ALA A 192 -37.07 3.03 -18.04
CA ALA A 192 -38.37 3.63 -18.36
C ALA A 192 -38.23 5.07 -18.89
N GLU A 193 -37.41 5.91 -18.22
CA GLU A 193 -37.15 7.30 -18.65
C GLU A 193 -36.49 7.37 -20.04
N LYS A 194 -35.54 6.47 -20.32
CA LYS A 194 -34.93 6.38 -21.66
C LYS A 194 -35.92 5.92 -22.72
N LYS A 195 -36.73 4.90 -22.42
CA LYS A 195 -37.80 4.45 -23.34
C LYS A 195 -38.78 5.58 -23.64
N LEU A 196 -39.23 6.30 -22.61
CA LEU A 196 -40.19 7.39 -22.72
C LEU A 196 -39.64 8.57 -23.52
N SER A 197 -38.41 9.00 -23.23
CA SER A 197 -37.76 10.07 -24.00
C SER A 197 -37.60 9.68 -25.47
N LEU A 198 -37.09 8.48 -25.77
CA LEU A 198 -36.95 8.01 -27.16
C LEU A 198 -38.29 7.95 -27.90
N LYS A 199 -39.34 7.44 -27.26
CA LYS A 199 -40.68 7.39 -27.86
C LYS A 199 -41.30 8.77 -28.07
N THR A 200 -41.00 9.72 -27.18
CA THR A 200 -41.45 11.12 -27.32
C THR A 200 -40.75 11.82 -28.49
N PHE A 201 -39.44 11.60 -28.66
CA PHE A 201 -38.65 12.24 -29.74
C PHE A 201 -38.79 11.55 -31.10
N ALA A 202 -39.06 10.25 -31.11
CA ALA A 202 -39.26 9.46 -32.32
C ALA A 202 -40.44 8.49 -32.12
N PRO A 203 -41.69 8.97 -32.33
CA PRO A 203 -42.90 8.19 -32.10
C PRO A 203 -43.01 6.91 -32.94
N ASP A 204 -42.37 6.90 -34.11
CA ASP A 204 -42.43 5.78 -35.05
C ASP A 204 -41.48 4.63 -34.68
N LEU A 205 -40.67 4.78 -33.63
CA LEU A 205 -39.79 3.70 -33.17
C LEU A 205 -40.59 2.46 -32.78
N THR A 206 -40.18 1.34 -33.37
CA THR A 206 -40.70 0.02 -32.99
C THR A 206 -40.15 -0.40 -31.63
N GLN A 207 -40.85 -1.31 -30.95
CA GLN A 207 -40.45 -1.79 -29.63
C GLN A 207 -39.05 -2.44 -29.63
N GLY A 208 -38.72 -3.21 -30.68
CA GLY A 208 -37.40 -3.81 -30.82
C GLY A 208 -36.27 -2.80 -31.02
N GLU A 209 -36.52 -1.70 -31.74
CA GLU A 209 -35.53 -0.62 -31.92
C GLU A 209 -35.34 0.19 -30.65
N LEU A 210 -36.44 0.44 -29.92
CA LEU A 210 -36.44 1.11 -28.62
C LEU A 210 -35.58 0.32 -27.61
N GLU A 211 -35.78 -1.00 -27.54
CA GLU A 211 -35.04 -1.85 -26.60
C GLU A 211 -33.55 -1.95 -26.91
N ARG A 212 -33.19 -2.01 -28.20
CA ARG A 212 -31.79 -2.02 -28.62
C ARG A 212 -31.06 -0.74 -28.20
N GLN A 213 -31.65 0.42 -28.47
CA GLN A 213 -31.04 1.71 -28.13
C GLN A 213 -30.96 1.94 -26.61
N VAL A 214 -31.95 1.48 -25.85
CA VAL A 214 -31.93 1.58 -24.39
C VAL A 214 -30.87 0.67 -23.79
N LYS A 215 -30.69 -0.54 -24.31
CA LYS A 215 -29.68 -1.50 -23.83
C LYS A 215 -28.26 -0.95 -23.97
N GLU A 216 -27.93 -0.32 -25.10
CA GLU A 216 -26.62 0.33 -25.31
C GLU A 216 -26.38 1.47 -24.29
N GLY A 217 -27.44 2.11 -23.81
CA GLY A 217 -27.38 3.17 -22.82
C GLY A 217 -27.38 2.72 -21.35
N LEU A 218 -27.61 1.44 -21.03
CA LEU A 218 -27.77 0.96 -19.64
C LEU A 218 -26.50 0.32 -19.05
N GLY A 219 -25.43 0.16 -19.82
CA GLY A 219 -24.23 -0.58 -19.41
C GLY A 219 -23.65 -0.14 -18.05
N GLN A 220 -23.56 1.16 -17.78
CA GLN A 220 -23.04 1.67 -16.48
C GLN A 220 -23.94 1.30 -15.29
N ALA A 221 -25.26 1.29 -15.49
CA ALA A 221 -26.21 0.93 -14.43
C ALA A 221 -26.22 -0.59 -14.17
N GLU A 222 -26.05 -1.40 -15.23
CA GLU A 222 -25.87 -2.84 -15.13
C GLU A 222 -24.56 -3.23 -14.43
N GLU A 223 -23.45 -2.58 -14.81
CA GLU A 223 -22.15 -2.78 -14.17
C GLU A 223 -22.19 -2.40 -12.69
N LYS A 224 -22.86 -1.28 -12.35
CA LYS A 224 -23.06 -0.88 -10.95
C LYS A 224 -23.86 -1.90 -10.15
N LEU A 225 -24.98 -2.39 -10.69
CA LEU A 225 -25.80 -3.40 -10.01
C LEU A 225 -24.99 -4.69 -9.80
N LYS A 226 -24.22 -5.10 -10.80
CA LYS A 226 -23.36 -6.28 -10.73
C LYS A 226 -22.28 -6.10 -9.66
N SER A 227 -21.56 -4.97 -9.67
CA SER A 227 -20.52 -4.63 -8.68
C SER A 227 -21.06 -4.68 -7.25
N VAL A 228 -22.19 -4.01 -6.98
CA VAL A 228 -22.80 -3.97 -5.64
C VAL A 228 -23.24 -5.36 -5.19
N THR A 229 -23.75 -6.18 -6.11
CA THR A 229 -24.16 -7.56 -5.82
C THR A 229 -22.96 -8.44 -5.48
N GLU A 230 -21.86 -8.32 -6.25
CA GLU A 230 -20.61 -9.02 -5.99
C GLU A 230 -20.00 -8.61 -4.64
N GLU A 231 -19.95 -7.30 -4.35
CA GLU A 231 -19.48 -6.75 -3.07
C GLU A 231 -20.29 -7.31 -1.89
N MET A 232 -21.61 -7.35 -2.01
CA MET A 232 -22.47 -7.89 -0.96
C MET A 232 -22.25 -9.39 -0.74
N ASN A 233 -22.10 -10.17 -1.82
CA ASN A 233 -21.82 -11.60 -1.72
C ASN A 233 -20.48 -11.86 -1.01
N ILE A 234 -19.45 -11.08 -1.35
CA ILE A 234 -18.16 -11.11 -0.64
C ILE A 234 -18.36 -10.74 0.83
N ALA A 235 -19.10 -9.68 1.13
CA ALA A 235 -19.34 -9.23 2.50
C ALA A 235 -20.07 -10.29 3.35
N ARG A 236 -21.04 -11.01 2.76
CA ARG A 236 -21.73 -12.14 3.40
C ARG A 236 -20.80 -13.32 3.66
N MET A 237 -20.00 -13.71 2.66
CA MET A 237 -19.01 -14.78 2.82
C MET A 237 -18.03 -14.47 3.97
N MET A 238 -17.53 -13.24 4.04
CA MET A 238 -16.61 -12.81 5.09
C MET A 238 -17.24 -12.71 6.48
N GLY A 239 -18.58 -12.71 6.58
CA GLY A 239 -19.32 -12.66 7.84
C GLY A 239 -19.75 -14.02 8.40
N LEU A 240 -19.44 -15.14 7.71
CA LEU A 240 -19.81 -16.47 8.17
C LEU A 240 -18.96 -16.91 9.38
N PRO A 241 -19.59 -17.41 10.47
CA PRO A 241 -18.87 -17.99 11.59
C PRO A 241 -18.07 -19.19 11.09
N GLY A 242 -16.74 -19.12 11.22
CA GLY A 242 -15.83 -20.13 10.67
C GLY A 242 -14.84 -19.57 9.65
N ILE A 243 -15.16 -18.52 8.90
CA ILE A 243 -14.17 -17.82 8.04
C ILE A 243 -13.27 -16.89 8.88
N GLU A 244 -13.83 -16.27 9.92
CA GLU A 244 -13.03 -15.64 10.99
C GLU A 244 -12.17 -16.66 11.76
N ALA A 245 -12.52 -17.95 11.73
CA ALA A 245 -11.73 -19.04 12.31
C ALA A 245 -10.77 -19.73 11.31
N LEU A 246 -10.97 -19.50 10.00
CA LEU A 246 -10.07 -19.91 8.91
C LEU A 246 -9.02 -18.84 8.60
N ALA A 247 -9.17 -17.62 9.11
CA ALA A 247 -8.02 -16.75 9.35
C ALA A 247 -7.05 -17.56 10.23
N PRO A 248 -5.85 -17.92 9.75
CA PRO A 248 -4.92 -18.79 10.47
C PRO A 248 -4.42 -18.21 11.80
N PHE A 249 -4.87 -17.02 12.18
CA PHE A 249 -4.53 -16.36 13.42
C PHE A 249 -5.81 -15.84 14.07
N LYS A 250 -6.40 -16.64 14.96
CA LYS A 250 -7.02 -16.07 16.15
C LYS A 250 -5.95 -15.19 16.79
N LEU A 251 -6.25 -13.90 16.94
CA LEU A 251 -5.41 -12.92 17.63
C LEU A 251 -5.38 -13.28 19.13
N GLU A 252 -4.79 -14.42 19.49
CA GLU A 252 -4.20 -14.61 20.81
C GLU A 252 -3.09 -13.58 20.88
N ALA A 253 -3.42 -12.41 21.47
CA ALA A 253 -2.53 -11.31 21.81
C ALA A 253 -1.20 -11.38 21.03
N VAL A 254 -1.24 -11.10 19.72
CA VAL A 254 -0.03 -11.09 18.89
C VAL A 254 0.96 -10.24 19.64
N ASN A 255 2.06 -10.86 20.09
CA ASN A 255 3.14 -10.21 20.81
C ASN A 255 3.40 -8.89 20.08
N THR A 256 3.18 -7.76 20.76
CA THR A 256 3.23 -6.42 20.15
C THR A 256 4.51 -6.22 19.33
N LYS A 257 5.60 -6.83 19.80
CA LYS A 257 6.89 -6.90 19.11
C LYS A 257 6.81 -7.54 17.72
N LYS A 258 6.14 -8.68 17.56
CA LYS A 258 5.96 -9.37 16.25
C LYS A 258 5.09 -8.57 15.28
N LEU A 259 4.11 -7.82 15.80
CA LEU A 259 3.28 -6.94 14.98
C LEU A 259 4.07 -5.72 14.50
N ASP A 260 4.91 -5.15 15.36
CA ASP A 260 5.78 -4.03 15.00
C ASP A 260 6.88 -4.46 14.01
N GLU A 261 7.47 -5.65 14.18
CA GLU A 261 8.37 -6.29 13.21
C GLU A 261 7.67 -6.40 11.84
N TYR A 262 6.46 -7.00 11.80
CA TYR A 262 5.69 -7.14 10.56
C TYR A 262 5.36 -5.78 9.90
N LYS A 263 4.98 -4.76 10.67
CA LYS A 263 4.71 -3.41 10.16
C LYS A 263 5.98 -2.77 9.60
N ASN A 264 7.10 -2.90 10.30
CA ASN A 264 8.40 -2.41 9.84
C ASN A 264 8.83 -3.10 8.54
N GLU A 265 8.54 -4.38 8.39
CA GLU A 265 8.76 -5.09 7.13
C GLU A 265 7.89 -4.54 6.00
N CYS A 266 6.60 -4.31 6.24
CA CYS A 266 5.71 -3.72 5.24
C CYS A 266 6.17 -2.31 4.81
N LYS A 267 6.54 -1.44 5.76
CA LYS A 267 7.10 -0.10 5.48
C LYS A 267 8.33 -0.19 4.58
N LYS A 268 9.24 -1.11 4.90
CA LYS A 268 10.50 -1.27 4.16
C LYS A 268 10.27 -1.81 2.76
N VAL A 269 9.40 -2.80 2.56
CA VAL A 269 9.07 -3.31 1.22
C VAL A 269 8.32 -2.27 0.39
N LEU A 270 7.39 -1.50 1.00
CA LEU A 270 6.72 -0.39 0.33
C LEU A 270 7.71 0.66 -0.15
N ARG A 271 8.65 1.09 0.70
CA ARG A 271 9.75 1.99 0.31
C ARG A 271 10.59 1.42 -0.81
N GLU A 272 10.88 0.13 -0.78
CA GLU A 272 11.73 -0.50 -1.77
C GLU A 272 11.06 -0.56 -3.14
N ILE A 273 9.79 -1.00 -3.19
CA ILE A 273 9.00 -0.97 -4.43
C ILE A 273 8.97 0.45 -4.96
N ASP A 274 8.63 1.39 -4.09
CA ASP A 274 8.49 2.77 -4.44
C ASP A 274 9.77 3.39 -5.01
N ASN A 275 10.90 3.19 -4.34
CA ASN A 275 12.19 3.65 -4.84
C ASN A 275 12.53 3.06 -6.21
N ARG A 276 12.10 1.81 -6.47
CA ARG A 276 12.32 1.06 -7.71
C ARG A 276 11.28 1.31 -8.80
N THR A 277 10.17 1.99 -8.53
CA THR A 277 9.09 2.16 -9.51
C THR A 277 8.57 3.58 -9.65
N HIS A 278 8.87 4.50 -8.72
CA HIS A 278 8.45 5.90 -8.83
C HIS A 278 9.00 6.54 -10.10
N SER A 279 8.16 7.32 -10.77
CA SER A 279 8.46 7.97 -12.06
C SER A 279 9.77 8.76 -12.00
N ASP A 280 9.98 9.49 -10.93
CA ASP A 280 11.11 10.42 -10.83
C ASP A 280 12.46 9.73 -10.62
N LYS A 281 12.46 8.48 -10.12
CA LYS A 281 13.69 7.68 -9.95
C LYS A 281 13.97 6.82 -11.19
N THR A 282 12.92 6.35 -11.87
CA THR A 282 13.03 5.36 -12.96
C THR A 282 12.85 5.91 -14.38
N MET A 283 12.07 6.99 -14.56
CA MET A 283 11.75 7.52 -15.90
C MET A 283 12.92 8.26 -16.54
N HIS A 284 13.87 8.75 -15.74
CA HIS A 284 15.06 9.45 -16.22
C HIS A 284 16.23 8.51 -16.57
N GLU A 285 16.12 7.22 -16.24
CA GLU A 285 17.12 6.24 -16.64
C GLU A 285 16.98 5.91 -18.12
N LYS A 286 18.01 6.25 -18.90
CA LYS A 286 18.10 5.97 -20.34
C LYS A 286 18.13 4.48 -20.68
N LYS A 287 18.29 3.61 -19.68
CA LYS A 287 18.43 2.15 -19.85
C LYS A 287 17.08 1.41 -19.93
N PHE A 288 15.99 2.01 -19.45
CA PHE A 288 14.66 1.39 -19.55
C PHE A 288 13.95 1.72 -20.87
N THR A 289 13.39 0.70 -21.51
CA THR A 289 12.46 0.85 -22.65
C THR A 289 11.12 1.45 -22.20
N GLN A 290 10.34 2.00 -23.13
CA GLN A 290 9.02 2.57 -22.81
C GLN A 290 8.05 1.50 -22.26
N GLU A 291 8.14 0.27 -22.75
CA GLU A 291 7.34 -0.85 -22.24
C GLU A 291 7.70 -1.19 -20.78
N GLN A 292 8.99 -1.20 -20.45
CA GLN A 292 9.46 -1.40 -19.07
C GLN A 292 9.03 -0.26 -18.15
N LYS A 293 9.10 1.00 -18.61
CA LYS A 293 8.61 2.16 -17.83
C LYS A 293 7.10 2.07 -17.56
N ASN A 294 6.32 1.61 -18.54
CA ASN A 294 4.90 1.37 -18.36
C ASN A 294 4.64 0.23 -17.37
N LYS A 295 5.39 -0.88 -17.43
CA LYS A 295 5.27 -1.99 -16.45
C LYS A 295 5.67 -1.57 -15.04
N LEU A 296 6.75 -0.80 -14.87
CA LEU A 296 7.14 -0.23 -13.57
C LEU A 296 6.06 0.68 -13.01
N ARG A 297 5.42 1.49 -13.86
CA ARG A 297 4.26 2.31 -13.46
C ARG A 297 3.08 1.44 -13.03
N VAL A 298 2.78 0.35 -13.74
CA VAL A 298 1.74 -0.60 -13.34
C VAL A 298 2.08 -1.25 -11.99
N TYR A 299 3.32 -1.67 -11.75
CA TYR A 299 3.72 -2.24 -10.45
C TYR A 299 3.74 -1.22 -9.32
N PHE A 300 4.12 0.03 -9.60
CA PHE A 300 3.95 1.16 -8.68
C PHE A 300 2.48 1.32 -8.33
N GLU A 301 1.60 1.39 -9.32
CA GLU A 301 0.16 1.48 -9.11
C GLU A 301 -0.37 0.25 -8.38
N GLU A 302 0.08 -0.96 -8.64
CA GLU A 302 -0.35 -2.16 -7.91
C GLU A 302 0.12 -2.20 -6.45
N ALA A 303 1.28 -1.62 -6.17
CA ALA A 303 1.80 -1.47 -4.82
C ALA A 303 1.16 -0.31 -4.06
N GLN A 304 0.78 0.76 -4.76
CA GLN A 304 0.15 1.96 -4.19
C GLN A 304 -1.39 1.92 -4.22
N SER A 305 -1.99 1.06 -5.03
CA SER A 305 -3.43 0.91 -5.20
C SER A 305 -3.93 -0.31 -4.44
N LEU A 306 -4.19 -0.12 -3.15
CA LEU A 306 -5.26 -0.87 -2.51
C LEU A 306 -6.64 -0.54 -3.11
N LYS A 307 -6.79 0.59 -3.82
CA LYS A 307 -8.06 1.01 -4.45
C LYS A 307 -8.60 -0.03 -5.45
N LYS A 308 -7.74 -0.65 -6.29
CA LYS A 308 -8.15 -1.77 -7.18
C LYS A 308 -8.24 -3.13 -6.47
N ARG A 309 -7.68 -3.25 -5.26
CA ARG A 309 -7.73 -4.46 -4.43
C ARG A 309 -8.97 -4.52 -3.54
N LEU A 310 -9.57 -3.38 -3.22
CA LEU A 310 -10.91 -3.29 -2.62
C LEU A 310 -11.96 -3.98 -3.50
N ASP A 311 -11.86 -3.80 -4.82
CA ASP A 311 -12.78 -4.44 -5.79
C ASP A 311 -12.54 -5.95 -5.96
N LYS A 312 -11.43 -6.48 -5.42
CA LYS A 312 -11.00 -7.89 -5.62
C LYS A 312 -10.41 -8.50 -4.34
N TYR A 313 -11.10 -8.35 -3.20
CA TYR A 313 -10.75 -9.14 -2.01
C TYR A 313 -11.03 -10.63 -2.25
N SER A 314 -10.00 -11.36 -2.71
CA SER A 314 -9.90 -12.80 -2.50
C SER A 314 -9.65 -13.02 -0.99
N GLY A 315 -10.67 -13.50 -0.27
CA GLY A 315 -10.73 -13.57 1.20
C GLY A 315 -9.75 -14.52 1.90
N PHE A 316 -8.44 -14.35 1.71
CA PHE A 316 -7.42 -15.22 2.32
C PHE A 316 -6.22 -14.49 2.96
N ASP A 317 -6.17 -13.16 2.96
CA ASP A 317 -5.09 -12.46 3.69
C ASP A 317 -5.35 -12.54 5.21
N THR A 318 -4.37 -13.10 5.92
CA THR A 318 -4.49 -13.84 7.18
C THR A 318 -4.56 -12.98 8.45
N LEU A 319 -4.50 -11.64 8.34
CA LEU A 319 -4.55 -10.73 9.47
C LEU A 319 -5.50 -9.55 9.21
N PRO A 320 -6.48 -9.31 10.09
CA PRO A 320 -7.25 -8.08 10.06
C PRO A 320 -6.30 -6.87 10.33
N ASP A 321 -6.22 -5.94 9.38
CA ASP A 321 -5.65 -4.57 9.46
C ASP A 321 -4.20 -4.44 9.08
N VAL A 322 -3.63 -5.47 8.45
CA VAL A 322 -2.23 -5.41 8.04
C VAL A 322 -2.07 -5.73 6.57
N VAL A 323 -1.26 -4.91 5.89
CA VAL A 323 -0.94 -5.10 4.47
C VAL A 323 -0.31 -6.46 4.31
N SER A 324 -0.70 -7.20 3.26
CA SER A 324 -0.13 -8.53 3.00
C SER A 324 1.34 -8.38 2.58
N LEU A 325 2.25 -8.69 3.51
CA LEU A 325 3.69 -8.61 3.29
C LEU A 325 4.11 -9.51 2.13
N HIS A 326 3.53 -10.71 2.05
CA HIS A 326 3.75 -11.65 0.95
C HIS A 326 3.39 -11.05 -0.42
N LYS A 327 2.26 -10.34 -0.52
CA LYS A 327 1.88 -9.65 -1.76
C LYS A 327 2.85 -8.51 -2.10
N LEU A 328 3.28 -7.74 -1.10
CA LEU A 328 4.30 -6.70 -1.30
C LEU A 328 5.63 -7.31 -1.77
N GLN A 329 6.07 -8.41 -1.16
CA GLN A 329 7.29 -9.13 -1.54
C GLN A 329 7.20 -9.67 -2.98
N ASN A 330 6.06 -10.20 -3.40
CA ASN A 330 5.84 -10.65 -4.79
C ASN A 330 5.90 -9.47 -5.78
N THR A 331 5.27 -8.34 -5.46
CA THR A 331 5.38 -7.14 -6.29
C THR A 331 6.83 -6.65 -6.36
N LEU A 332 7.55 -6.64 -5.23
CA LEU A 332 8.97 -6.29 -5.20
C LEU A 332 9.82 -7.27 -6.05
N ALA A 333 9.54 -8.57 -6.01
CA ALA A 333 10.24 -9.56 -6.83
C ALA A 333 10.03 -9.32 -8.33
N LEU A 334 8.80 -8.99 -8.75
CA LEU A 334 8.50 -8.63 -10.14
C LEU A 334 9.23 -7.36 -10.56
N VAL A 335 9.26 -6.35 -9.69
CA VAL A 335 10.03 -5.13 -9.91
C VAL A 335 11.52 -5.45 -10.05
N ASN A 336 12.09 -6.25 -9.16
CA ASN A 336 13.50 -6.65 -9.22
C ASN A 336 13.83 -7.39 -10.51
N SER A 337 12.95 -8.29 -10.97
CA SER A 337 13.13 -8.99 -12.24
C SER A 337 13.19 -8.06 -13.45
N LEU A 338 12.44 -6.95 -13.43
CA LEU A 338 12.52 -5.91 -14.47
C LEU A 338 13.86 -5.17 -14.43
N TRP A 339 14.34 -4.81 -13.24
CA TRP A 339 15.65 -4.16 -13.06
C TRP A 339 16.81 -5.07 -13.51
N GLU A 340 16.78 -6.34 -13.12
CA GLU A 340 17.76 -7.36 -13.54
C GLU A 340 17.74 -7.56 -15.06
N SER A 341 16.55 -7.66 -15.68
CA SER A 341 16.42 -7.79 -17.14
C SER A 341 16.92 -6.58 -17.92
N ALA A 342 16.93 -5.40 -17.30
CA ALA A 342 17.44 -4.17 -17.88
C ALA A 342 18.97 -4.00 -17.68
N GLY A 343 19.62 -4.90 -16.94
CA GLY A 343 21.05 -4.82 -16.64
C GLY A 343 21.43 -3.58 -15.82
N VAL A 344 20.52 -3.12 -14.95
CA VAL A 344 20.76 -1.98 -14.05
C VAL A 344 20.85 -2.48 -12.62
N ASP A 345 21.99 -2.21 -11.98
CA ASP A 345 22.19 -2.52 -10.57
C ASP A 345 21.57 -1.41 -9.72
N PHE A 346 20.42 -1.71 -9.11
CA PHE A 346 19.60 -0.73 -8.38
C PHE A 346 20.30 -0.17 -7.14
N ASP A 347 21.13 -0.99 -6.47
CA ASP A 347 21.84 -0.59 -5.26
C ASP A 347 22.86 0.53 -5.56
N GLU A 348 23.29 0.69 -6.81
CA GLU A 348 24.15 1.80 -7.23
C GLU A 348 23.42 3.15 -7.34
N VAL A 349 22.09 3.13 -7.53
CA VAL A 349 21.29 4.34 -7.83
C VAL A 349 20.82 5.04 -6.54
N THR A 350 20.58 4.28 -5.48
CA THR A 350 20.11 4.80 -4.18
C THR A 350 21.25 5.22 -3.25
N MET A 351 22.46 4.63 -3.40
CA MET A 351 23.62 4.92 -2.54
C MET A 351 24.33 6.25 -2.80
N VAL A 352 24.11 6.91 -3.95
CA VAL A 352 25.02 7.96 -4.42
C VAL A 352 24.36 9.34 -4.36
N ILE A 353 24.90 10.20 -3.49
CA ILE A 353 24.64 11.65 -3.52
C ILE A 353 25.15 12.20 -4.85
N ARG A 354 24.25 12.74 -5.69
CA ARG A 354 24.55 13.17 -7.05
C ARG A 354 25.32 14.49 -7.05
N GLY A 355 26.24 14.64 -8.00
CA GLY A 355 27.08 15.84 -8.15
C GLY A 355 28.58 15.52 -8.14
N GLN A 356 29.32 16.19 -9.01
CA GLN A 356 30.78 16.11 -9.10
C GLN A 356 31.46 17.08 -8.13
N THR A 357 30.80 18.21 -7.81
CA THR A 357 31.29 19.20 -6.85
C THR A 357 30.48 19.15 -5.55
N LEU A 358 31.03 19.70 -4.45
CA LEU A 358 30.29 19.78 -3.18
C LEU A 358 29.06 20.69 -3.28
N GLU A 359 29.16 21.77 -4.08
CA GLU A 359 28.04 22.67 -4.33
C GLU A 359 26.89 21.97 -5.06
N GLU A 360 27.21 21.17 -6.09
CA GLU A 360 26.22 20.33 -6.77
C GLU A 360 25.60 19.30 -5.82
N GLN A 361 26.42 18.70 -4.95
CA GLN A 361 25.93 17.72 -3.95
C GLN A 361 25.02 18.36 -2.91
N LEU A 362 25.34 19.56 -2.43
CA LEU A 362 24.50 20.31 -1.50
C LEU A 362 23.19 20.74 -2.16
N SER A 363 23.25 21.25 -3.39
CA SER A 363 22.06 21.62 -4.17
C SER A 363 21.15 20.41 -4.42
N TRP A 364 21.74 19.27 -4.79
CA TRP A 364 21.00 18.02 -4.95
C TRP A 364 20.37 17.56 -3.65
N LEU A 365 21.11 17.59 -2.52
CA LEU A 365 20.57 17.22 -1.21
C LEU A 365 19.41 18.13 -0.78
N GLN A 366 19.48 19.44 -1.03
CA GLN A 366 18.40 20.38 -0.74
C GLN A 366 17.15 20.06 -1.55
N GLN A 367 17.29 19.89 -2.87
CA GLN A 367 16.18 19.51 -3.75
C GLN A 367 15.57 18.16 -3.35
N GLU A 368 16.42 17.20 -2.97
CA GLU A 368 15.97 15.88 -2.56
C GLU A 368 15.19 15.93 -1.24
N VAL A 369 15.64 16.74 -0.27
CA VAL A 369 14.92 16.98 1.00
C VAL A 369 13.57 17.63 0.73
N GLU A 370 13.51 18.71 -0.03
CA GLU A 370 12.26 19.41 -0.38
C GLU A 370 11.27 18.47 -1.08
N ARG A 371 11.77 17.65 -2.01
CA ARG A 371 10.96 16.66 -2.72
C ARG A 371 10.38 15.61 -1.78
N LEU A 372 11.17 15.06 -0.86
CA LEU A 372 10.69 14.08 0.10
C LEU A 372 9.65 14.69 1.04
N GLU A 373 9.81 15.95 1.44
CA GLU A 373 8.85 16.69 2.27
C GLU A 373 7.52 16.93 1.52
N GLU A 374 7.57 17.42 0.28
CA GLU A 374 6.38 17.58 -0.57
C GLU A 374 5.64 16.25 -0.72
N ARG A 375 6.40 15.19 -0.95
CA ARG A 375 5.86 13.86 -1.11
C ARG A 375 5.15 13.33 0.13
N ILE A 376 5.73 13.54 1.31
CA ILE A 376 5.07 13.23 2.58
C ILE A 376 3.78 14.04 2.73
N SER A 377 3.79 15.32 2.35
CA SER A 377 2.60 16.17 2.38
C SER A 377 1.48 15.61 1.50
N VAL A 378 1.79 15.25 0.25
CA VAL A 378 0.82 14.66 -0.69
C VAL A 378 0.18 13.41 -0.12
N ILE A 379 0.98 12.48 0.43
CA ILE A 379 0.45 11.24 1.02
C ILE A 379 -0.43 11.54 2.24
N ARG A 380 -0.06 12.52 3.07
CA ARG A 380 -0.87 12.95 4.23
C ARG A 380 -2.18 13.60 3.80
N ASP A 381 -2.17 14.38 2.74
CA ASP A 381 -3.39 15.00 2.19
C ASP A 381 -4.31 13.94 1.56
N GLU A 382 -3.75 12.92 0.90
CA GLU A 382 -4.50 11.73 0.47
C GLU A 382 -5.17 11.02 1.65
N ILE A 383 -4.42 10.76 2.73
CA ILE A 383 -4.94 10.14 3.96
C ILE A 383 -6.10 10.97 4.53
N ARG A 384 -5.93 12.29 4.63
CA ARG A 384 -6.97 13.20 5.14
C ARG A 384 -8.21 13.17 4.24
N SER A 385 -8.02 13.29 2.93
CA SER A 385 -9.11 13.27 1.95
C SER A 385 -9.93 11.97 2.01
N LEU A 386 -9.28 10.83 2.23
CA LEU A 386 -9.95 9.54 2.38
C LEU A 386 -10.82 9.45 3.65
N TRP A 387 -10.39 10.07 4.74
CA TRP A 387 -11.15 10.15 5.99
C TRP A 387 -12.33 11.12 5.91
N GLU A 388 -12.12 12.28 5.28
CA GLU A 388 -13.11 13.35 5.15
C GLU A 388 -14.07 13.12 3.97
N HIS A 389 -13.88 12.05 3.20
CA HIS A 389 -14.76 11.74 2.07
C HIS A 389 -16.20 11.51 2.56
N PRO A 390 -17.22 12.14 1.93
CA PRO A 390 -18.62 12.04 2.35
C PRO A 390 -19.11 10.59 2.52
N ASP A 391 -18.81 9.71 1.56
CA ASP A 391 -19.19 8.30 1.68
C ASP A 391 -18.56 7.61 2.90
N THR A 392 -17.34 7.98 3.29
CA THR A 392 -16.68 7.43 4.47
C THR A 392 -17.38 7.92 5.73
N THR A 393 -17.63 9.23 5.84
CA THR A 393 -18.29 9.83 6.99
C THR A 393 -19.72 9.32 7.15
N ASP A 394 -20.46 9.18 6.04
CA ASP A 394 -21.82 8.66 6.02
C ASP A 394 -21.85 7.20 6.48
N ARG A 395 -20.94 6.35 5.96
CA ARG A 395 -20.88 4.94 6.40
C ARG A 395 -20.54 4.81 7.88
N ILE A 396 -19.66 5.66 8.41
CA ILE A 396 -19.35 5.70 9.85
C ILE A 396 -20.60 6.10 10.65
N ALA A 397 -21.30 7.15 10.21
CA ALA A 397 -22.51 7.64 10.87
C ALA A 397 -23.63 6.57 10.86
N ASN A 398 -23.87 5.93 9.72
CA ASN A 398 -24.90 4.90 9.57
C ASN A 398 -24.65 3.67 10.47
N LEU A 399 -23.38 3.38 10.78
CA LEU A 399 -22.97 2.24 11.60
C LEU A 399 -22.70 2.61 13.06
N ALA A 400 -22.93 3.86 13.47
CA ALA A 400 -22.51 4.37 14.78
C ALA A 400 -23.22 3.68 15.96
N ASN A 401 -24.53 3.44 15.84
CA ASN A 401 -25.35 2.76 16.84
C ASN A 401 -26.62 2.17 16.18
N ASP A 402 -27.40 1.41 16.94
CA ASP A 402 -28.58 0.72 16.38
C ASP A 402 -29.69 1.67 15.93
N GLU A 403 -29.83 2.84 16.56
CA GLU A 403 -30.77 3.87 16.11
C GLU A 403 -30.39 4.42 14.73
N ALA A 404 -29.11 4.73 14.51
CA ALA A 404 -28.58 5.19 13.23
C ALA A 404 -28.73 4.11 12.14
N LYS A 405 -28.56 2.83 12.49
CA LYS A 405 -28.82 1.72 11.56
C LYS A 405 -30.29 1.65 11.18
N GLN A 406 -31.20 1.70 12.16
CA GLN A 406 -32.64 1.69 11.90
C GLN A 406 -33.07 2.89 11.05
N ASP A 407 -32.54 4.08 11.32
CA ASP A 407 -32.81 5.26 10.51
C ASP A 407 -32.31 5.09 9.07
N THR A 408 -31.09 4.57 8.88
CA THR A 408 -30.55 4.27 7.55
C THR A 408 -31.43 3.26 6.79
N HIS A 409 -31.89 2.20 7.44
CA HIS A 409 -32.83 1.24 6.86
C HIS A 409 -34.13 1.91 6.41
N ARG A 410 -34.71 2.79 7.26
CA ARG A 410 -35.91 3.57 6.91
C ARG A 410 -35.65 4.51 5.73
N GLN A 411 -34.52 5.20 5.69
CA GLN A 411 -34.15 6.08 4.58
C GLN A 411 -34.00 5.31 3.27
N LEU A 412 -33.38 4.12 3.29
CA LEU A 412 -33.26 3.26 2.11
C LEU A 412 -34.63 2.76 1.63
N ALA A 413 -35.49 2.34 2.56
CA ALA A 413 -36.85 1.90 2.25
C ALA A 413 -37.71 3.04 1.66
N ALA A 414 -37.63 4.24 2.24
CA ALA A 414 -38.33 5.42 1.73
C ALA A 414 -37.87 5.79 0.32
N ARG A 415 -36.55 5.79 0.06
CA ARG A 415 -35.98 6.04 -1.27
C ARG A 415 -36.38 4.96 -2.28
N LEU A 416 -36.47 3.70 -1.85
CA LEU A 416 -36.92 2.61 -2.70
C LEU A 416 -38.39 2.82 -3.10
N ALA A 417 -39.27 3.11 -2.13
CA ALA A 417 -40.68 3.38 -2.38
C ALA A 417 -40.88 4.58 -3.33
N GLU A 418 -40.17 5.68 -3.10
CA GLU A 418 -40.21 6.87 -3.98
C GLU A 418 -39.74 6.52 -5.41
N THR A 419 -38.69 5.69 -5.54
CA THR A 419 -38.18 5.26 -6.84
C THR A 419 -39.18 4.35 -7.57
N GLN A 420 -39.83 3.45 -6.84
CA GLN A 420 -40.87 2.57 -7.38
C GLN A 420 -42.11 3.35 -7.81
N GLU A 421 -42.54 4.35 -7.04
CA GLU A 421 -43.65 5.23 -7.42
C GLU A 421 -43.34 6.00 -8.71
N LYS A 422 -42.12 6.54 -8.83
CA LYS A 422 -41.67 7.20 -10.07
C LYS A 422 -41.64 6.23 -11.25
N LEU A 423 -41.20 4.99 -11.02
CA LEU A 423 -41.15 3.95 -12.05
C LEU A 423 -42.56 3.66 -12.57
N VAL A 424 -43.53 3.40 -11.69
CA VAL A 424 -44.93 3.14 -12.07
C VAL A 424 -45.50 4.30 -12.90
N ARG A 425 -45.31 5.54 -12.46
CA ARG A 425 -45.77 6.72 -13.22
C ARG A 425 -45.15 6.80 -14.62
N ARG A 426 -43.85 6.50 -14.75
CA ARG A 426 -43.18 6.52 -16.06
C ARG A 426 -43.60 5.36 -16.96
N GLU A 427 -43.91 4.20 -16.39
CA GLU A 427 -44.47 3.06 -17.12
C GLU A 427 -45.89 3.35 -17.61
N GLU A 428 -46.73 3.98 -16.79
CA GLU A 428 -48.08 4.43 -17.17
C GLU A 428 -48.05 5.45 -18.32
N GLU A 429 -47.18 6.47 -18.23
CA GLU A 429 -46.99 7.45 -19.31
C GLU A 429 -46.49 6.80 -20.60
N LEU A 430 -45.61 5.79 -20.47
CA LEU A 430 -45.10 5.05 -21.62
C LEU A 430 -46.19 4.20 -22.28
N ALA A 431 -47.00 3.48 -21.50
CA ALA A 431 -48.11 2.68 -22.00
C ALA A 431 -49.11 3.54 -22.78
N GLN A 432 -49.45 4.73 -22.26
CA GLN A 432 -50.29 5.71 -22.96
C GLN A 432 -49.71 6.15 -24.31
N LEU A 433 -48.39 6.38 -24.38
CA LEU A 433 -47.69 6.75 -25.62
C LEU A 433 -47.57 5.59 -26.63
N MET A 434 -47.56 4.36 -26.14
CA MET A 434 -47.51 3.14 -26.96
C MET A 434 -48.90 2.71 -27.44
N GLY A 435 -49.98 3.24 -26.86
CA GLY A 435 -51.36 2.85 -27.15
C GLY A 435 -51.75 1.49 -26.57
N GLU A 436 -51.01 1.02 -25.56
CA GLU A 436 -51.29 -0.23 -24.84
C GLU A 436 -52.24 0.09 -23.67
N ASP A 437 -53.43 -0.51 -23.67
CA ASP A 437 -54.37 -0.44 -22.55
C ASP A 437 -53.76 -1.19 -21.36
N PRO A 438 -53.81 -0.69 -20.10
CA PRO A 438 -53.13 -1.32 -18.95
C PRO A 438 -53.68 -2.71 -18.53
N GLY A 439 -54.43 -3.40 -19.39
CA GLY A 439 -55.21 -4.59 -19.07
C GLY A 439 -55.07 -5.78 -20.01
N ASP A 440 -54.26 -5.72 -21.07
CA ASP A 440 -54.04 -6.91 -21.91
C ASP A 440 -52.82 -7.70 -21.41
N GLU A 441 -53.11 -8.71 -20.59
CA GLU A 441 -52.21 -9.83 -20.30
C GLU A 441 -51.90 -10.57 -21.62
N HIS A 442 -50.90 -10.10 -22.35
CA HIS A 442 -50.23 -10.97 -23.30
C HIS A 442 -49.37 -11.96 -22.50
N GLU A 443 -49.89 -13.19 -22.38
CA GLU A 443 -49.12 -14.40 -22.09
C GLU A 443 -47.96 -14.50 -23.10
N ASP A 444 -46.80 -13.95 -22.75
CA ASP A 444 -45.53 -14.25 -23.41
C ASP A 444 -44.77 -15.31 -22.60
N ASP A 445 -44.91 -16.53 -23.07
CA ASP A 445 -44.33 -17.76 -22.56
C ASP A 445 -42.86 -17.81 -23.02
N GLY A 446 -41.94 -17.23 -22.24
CA GLY A 446 -40.56 -17.09 -22.75
C GLY A 446 -39.48 -16.49 -21.84
N ALA A 447 -39.28 -17.06 -20.65
CA ALA A 447 -38.00 -17.02 -19.92
C ALA A 447 -37.36 -15.64 -19.63
N ASP A 448 -38.02 -14.81 -18.83
CA ASP A 448 -37.32 -13.93 -17.88
C ASP A 448 -38.07 -13.97 -16.54
N ARG A 449 -37.77 -14.99 -15.73
CA ARG A 449 -38.32 -15.10 -14.38
C ARG A 449 -37.75 -13.92 -13.58
N ARG A 450 -38.53 -12.84 -13.48
CA ARG A 450 -38.38 -11.83 -12.44
C ARG A 450 -38.14 -12.59 -11.13
N PRO A 451 -37.07 -12.33 -10.36
CA PRO A 451 -36.98 -12.89 -9.03
C PRO A 451 -38.14 -12.28 -8.23
N VAL A 452 -39.18 -13.08 -8.02
CA VAL A 452 -40.23 -12.81 -7.03
C VAL A 452 -39.54 -12.97 -5.69
N PHE A 453 -38.95 -11.88 -5.20
CA PHE A 453 -38.45 -11.86 -3.84
C PHE A 453 -39.66 -11.88 -2.89
N PRO A 454 -39.61 -12.72 -1.84
CA PRO A 454 -40.68 -12.78 -0.86
C PRO A 454 -40.90 -11.37 -0.28
N PRO A 455 -42.14 -11.02 0.11
CA PRO A 455 -42.38 -9.79 0.86
C PRO A 455 -41.44 -9.76 2.09
N PRO A 456 -41.03 -8.56 2.55
CA PRO A 456 -40.18 -8.43 3.72
C PRO A 456 -40.75 -9.27 4.88
N ALA A 457 -39.85 -9.92 5.62
CA ALA A 457 -40.22 -10.79 6.73
C ALA A 457 -41.23 -10.08 7.66
N PRO A 458 -42.21 -10.80 8.24
CA PRO A 458 -43.27 -10.22 9.08
C PRO A 458 -42.76 -9.28 10.19
N GLU A 459 -41.51 -9.48 10.61
CA GLU A 459 -40.76 -8.70 11.60
C GLU A 459 -40.61 -7.20 11.23
N TYR A 460 -40.87 -6.81 9.98
CA TYR A 460 -40.83 -5.41 9.51
C TYR A 460 -42.20 -4.75 9.33
N ARG A 461 -43.31 -5.45 9.59
CA ARG A 461 -44.66 -4.85 9.51
C ARG A 461 -45.05 -4.08 10.77
N GLU A 462 -44.45 -4.40 11.92
CA GLU A 462 -44.78 -3.76 13.20
C GLU A 462 -44.12 -2.37 13.38
N ALA A 463 -43.24 -1.95 12.48
CA ALA A 463 -42.63 -0.62 12.51
C ALA A 463 -43.35 0.43 11.63
N LEU A 464 -44.45 0.04 10.98
CA LEU A 464 -45.28 0.90 10.11
C LEU A 464 -46.76 0.95 10.56
N SER A 465 -47.07 0.45 11.76
CA SER A 465 -48.31 0.64 12.51
C SER A 465 -48.00 1.35 13.82
#